data_AF-A0A1H9XIU1-F1
#
_entry.id   AF-A0A1H9XIU1-F1
#
_cell.length_a   1.000
_cell.length_b   1.000
_cell.length_c   1.000
_cell.angle_alpha   90.00
_cell.angle_beta   90.00
_cell.angle_gamma   90.00
#
_symmetry.space_group_name_H-M   'P 1'
#
loop_
_entity.id
_entity.type
_entity.pdbx_description
1 polymer ?
#
loop_
_entity_poly.entity_id
_entity_poly.type
_entity_poly.pdbx_seq_one_letter_code
_entity_poly.pdbx_strand_id
1 'polypeptide(L)'
;MRKRLKKKLENRYNALNEAKRQRFKRKGIRCIRYEFLPIGERDKFALTYDEITPDYSYATHWLIEAFVWEDSSQLRIFACSKNGGTSSISPVQMIIFSDNDVEQILNTFKKVFEDMKSDKFWDTIY
;
A
#
# COMPACT_ATOMS: atom_id res chain seq x y z
N MET A 1 -17.23 14.09 19.88
CA MET A 1 -17.03 14.42 18.44
C MET A 1 -15.72 13.91 17.82
N ARG A 2 -14.58 13.90 18.54
CA ARG A 2 -13.25 13.53 17.97
C ARG A 2 -13.18 12.17 17.26
N LYS A 3 -13.79 11.10 17.81
CA LYS A 3 -13.79 9.75 17.18
C LYS A 3 -14.43 9.73 15.78
N ARG A 4 -15.49 10.50 15.56
CA ARG A 4 -16.24 10.54 14.29
C ARG A 4 -15.45 11.29 13.20
N LEU A 5 -14.73 12.35 13.58
CA LEU A 5 -13.81 13.08 12.71
C LEU A 5 -12.58 12.24 12.37
N LYS A 6 -11.97 11.57 13.36
CA LYS A 6 -10.85 10.65 13.15
C LYS A 6 -11.22 9.52 12.18
N LYS A 7 -12.40 8.91 12.37
CA LYS A 7 -12.94 7.87 11.47
C LYS A 7 -13.21 8.36 10.04
N LYS A 8 -13.54 9.65 9.86
CA LYS A 8 -13.71 10.28 8.53
C LYS A 8 -12.37 10.51 7.84
N LEU A 9 -11.33 10.89 8.58
CA LEU A 9 -9.96 11.00 8.07
C LEU A 9 -9.40 9.62 7.69
N GLU A 10 -9.68 8.59 8.50
CA GLU A 10 -9.28 7.19 8.29
C GLU A 10 -9.89 6.52 7.05
N ASN A 11 -11.01 7.02 6.52
CA ASN A 11 -11.77 6.34 5.46
C ASN A 11 -12.15 7.30 4.31
N ARG A 12 -11.35 8.35 4.08
CA ARG A 12 -11.62 9.26 2.96
C ARG A 12 -11.56 8.52 1.63
N TYR A 13 -10.65 7.56 1.53
CA TYR A 13 -10.50 6.65 0.41
C TYR A 13 -10.42 5.19 0.92
N ASN A 14 -10.80 4.23 0.08
CA ASN A 14 -10.70 2.81 0.42
C ASN A 14 -9.87 2.09 -0.64
N ALA A 15 -8.56 2.02 -0.39
CA ALA A 15 -7.60 1.44 -1.31
C ALA A 15 -7.86 -0.05 -1.54
N LEU A 16 -8.25 -0.80 -0.50
CA LEU A 16 -8.55 -2.25 -0.64
C LEU A 16 -9.72 -2.53 -1.59
N ASN A 17 -10.80 -1.74 -1.49
CA ASN A 17 -11.94 -1.88 -2.40
C ASN A 17 -11.58 -1.44 -3.82
N GLU A 18 -10.69 -0.46 -3.95
CA GLU A 18 -10.15 -0.06 -5.24
C GLU A 18 -9.31 -1.17 -5.87
N ALA A 19 -8.35 -1.77 -5.15
CA ALA A 19 -7.58 -2.95 -5.57
C ALA A 19 -8.50 -4.05 -6.13
N LYS A 20 -9.52 -4.41 -5.34
CA LYS A 20 -10.50 -5.44 -5.70
C LYS A 20 -11.21 -5.09 -6.99
N ARG A 21 -11.67 -3.84 -7.16
CA ARG A 21 -12.35 -3.39 -8.39
C ARG A 21 -11.40 -3.41 -9.58
N GLN A 22 -10.17 -2.93 -9.41
CA GLN A 22 -9.18 -2.84 -10.48
C GLN A 22 -8.70 -4.22 -10.95
N ARG A 23 -8.70 -5.23 -10.07
CA ARG A 23 -8.37 -6.63 -10.41
C ARG A 23 -9.30 -7.23 -11.48
N PHE A 24 -10.56 -6.82 -11.52
CA PHE A 24 -11.55 -7.34 -12.48
C PHE A 24 -11.64 -6.55 -13.78
N LYS A 25 -10.90 -5.44 -13.91
CA LYS A 25 -10.92 -4.64 -15.14
C LYS A 25 -10.26 -5.40 -16.29
N ARG A 26 -10.87 -5.29 -17.48
CA ARG A 26 -10.34 -5.87 -18.73
C ARG A 26 -9.47 -4.90 -19.54
N LYS A 27 -9.59 -3.59 -19.29
CA LYS A 27 -8.89 -2.50 -20.00
C LYS A 27 -8.44 -1.42 -19.02
N GLY A 28 -7.36 -0.71 -19.33
CA GLY A 28 -6.77 0.34 -18.50
C GLY A 28 -5.92 -0.22 -17.35
N ILE A 29 -5.81 0.55 -16.25
CA ILE A 29 -5.05 0.15 -15.06
C ILE A 29 -5.58 -1.18 -14.52
N ARG A 30 -4.69 -2.18 -14.45
CA ARG A 30 -5.00 -3.53 -13.98
C ARG A 30 -4.17 -3.86 -12.75
N CYS A 31 -4.86 -4.13 -11.64
CA CYS A 31 -4.23 -4.75 -10.47
C CYS A 31 -4.00 -6.23 -10.78
N ILE A 32 -2.75 -6.66 -10.88
CA ILE A 32 -2.41 -8.06 -11.14
C ILE A 32 -2.42 -8.85 -9.83
N ARG A 33 -1.90 -8.25 -8.77
CA ARG A 33 -1.84 -8.86 -7.46
C ARG A 33 -1.96 -7.80 -6.38
N TYR A 34 -2.64 -8.13 -5.29
CA TYR A 34 -2.56 -7.35 -4.07
C TYR A 34 -2.51 -8.28 -2.87
N GLU A 35 -1.89 -7.83 -1.80
CA GLU A 35 -1.86 -8.51 -0.50
C GLU A 35 -2.21 -7.50 0.59
N PHE A 36 -2.85 -7.99 1.65
CA PHE A 36 -3.34 -7.19 2.76
C PHE A 36 -2.95 -7.85 4.07
N LEU A 37 -2.13 -7.18 4.87
CA LEU A 37 -1.53 -7.75 6.06
C LEU A 37 -1.45 -6.73 7.20
N PRO A 38 -1.50 -7.16 8.47
CA PRO A 38 -1.30 -6.26 9.61
C PRO A 38 0.11 -5.66 9.59
N ILE A 39 0.23 -4.43 10.05
CA ILE A 39 1.53 -3.74 10.24
C ILE A 39 2.20 -4.31 11.50
N GLY A 40 3.48 -4.64 11.40
CA GLY A 40 4.29 -5.08 12.53
C GLY A 40 4.56 -3.95 13.54
N GLU A 41 5.16 -4.28 14.67
CA GLU A 41 5.32 -3.31 15.77
C GLU A 41 6.36 -2.23 15.44
N ARG A 42 7.47 -2.61 14.80
CA ARG A 42 8.54 -1.69 14.40
C ARG A 42 8.08 -0.77 13.28
N ASP A 43 7.44 -1.34 12.25
CA ASP A 43 6.90 -0.56 11.14
C ASP A 43 5.83 0.44 11.63
N LYS A 44 5.01 0.04 12.61
CA LYS A 44 4.03 0.91 13.24
C LYS A 44 4.67 2.01 14.06
N PHE A 45 5.76 1.71 14.76
CA PHE A 45 6.53 2.71 15.49
C PHE A 45 7.07 3.77 14.52
N ALA A 46 7.70 3.37 13.41
CA ALA A 46 8.18 4.28 12.38
C ALA A 46 7.06 5.19 11.85
N LEU A 47 5.89 4.64 11.50
CA LEU A 47 4.73 5.41 11.02
C LEU A 47 4.16 6.43 12.02
N THR A 48 4.42 6.24 13.32
CA THR A 48 3.82 7.07 14.38
C THR A 48 4.78 8.13 14.91
N TYR A 49 6.08 7.81 14.96
CA TYR A 49 7.08 8.61 15.66
C TYR A 49 8.14 9.22 14.74
N ASP A 50 8.21 8.83 13.47
CA ASP A 50 9.12 9.46 12.53
C ASP A 50 8.56 10.82 12.09
N GLU A 51 9.23 11.90 12.46
CA GLU A 51 8.83 13.30 12.17
C GLU A 51 8.80 13.61 10.66
N ILE A 52 9.40 12.74 9.85
CA ILE A 52 9.50 12.89 8.39
C ILE A 52 8.29 12.25 7.67
N THR A 53 7.64 11.27 8.30
CA THR A 53 6.58 10.49 7.63
C THR A 53 5.20 11.14 7.87
N PRO A 54 4.31 11.19 6.85
CA PRO A 54 2.95 11.70 7.06
C PRO A 54 2.23 10.95 8.19
N ASP A 55 1.41 11.64 9.00
CA ASP A 55 0.71 11.02 10.13
C ASP A 55 -0.25 9.91 9.66
N TYR A 56 0.25 8.67 9.72
CA TYR A 56 -0.50 7.44 9.52
C TYR A 56 -0.74 6.72 10.86
N SER A 57 -0.84 7.45 11.98
CA SER A 57 -1.07 6.88 13.33
C SER A 57 -2.33 6.02 13.46
N TYR A 58 -3.24 6.11 12.49
CA TYR A 58 -4.45 5.29 12.40
C TYR A 58 -4.26 3.99 11.62
N ALA A 59 -3.14 3.84 10.90
CA ALA A 59 -2.87 2.68 10.07
C ALA A 59 -2.63 1.45 10.95
N THR A 60 -3.19 0.34 10.50
CA THR A 60 -3.11 -0.96 11.19
C THR A 60 -2.75 -2.07 10.22
N HIS A 61 -2.90 -1.83 8.91
CA HIS A 61 -2.63 -2.79 7.85
C HIS A 61 -1.84 -2.13 6.72
N TRP A 62 -0.98 -2.93 6.12
CA TRP A 62 -0.39 -2.67 4.82
C TRP A 62 -1.30 -3.20 3.72
N LEU A 63 -1.44 -2.43 2.66
CA LEU A 63 -1.97 -2.89 1.38
C LEU A 63 -0.88 -2.71 0.34
N ILE A 64 -0.47 -3.82 -0.27
CA ILE A 64 0.52 -3.85 -1.34
C ILE A 64 -0.22 -4.18 -2.63
N GLU A 65 -0.01 -3.42 -3.68
CA GLU A 65 -0.67 -3.62 -4.97
C GLU A 65 0.36 -3.58 -6.10
N ALA A 66 0.39 -4.62 -6.93
CA ALA A 66 1.10 -4.63 -8.20
C ALA A 66 0.14 -4.26 -9.33
N PHE A 67 0.51 -3.22 -10.08
CA PHE A 67 -0.20 -2.73 -11.25
C PHE A 67 0.64 -2.85 -12.50
N VAL A 68 -0.06 -3.09 -13.61
CA VAL A 68 0.50 -2.92 -14.95
C VAL A 68 -0.43 -1.99 -15.72
N TRP A 69 0.18 -1.07 -16.44
CA TRP A 69 -0.45 -0.13 -17.36
C TRP A 69 0.35 -0.10 -18.66
N GLU A 70 -0.15 0.54 -19.72
CA GLU A 70 0.29 0.35 -21.12
C GLU A 70 1.80 0.45 -21.32
N ASP A 71 2.48 1.33 -20.59
CA ASP A 71 3.94 1.54 -20.71
C ASP A 71 4.66 1.52 -19.35
N SER A 72 4.01 1.06 -18.27
CA SER A 72 4.67 0.99 -16.97
C SER A 72 4.03 -0.01 -16.02
N SER A 73 4.88 -0.61 -15.20
CA SER A 73 4.45 -1.40 -14.04
C SER A 73 4.74 -0.62 -12.77
N GLN A 74 3.87 -0.76 -11.76
CA GLN A 74 4.04 -0.04 -10.50
C GLN A 74 3.68 -0.91 -9.32
N LEU A 75 4.56 -0.94 -8.32
CA LEU A 75 4.20 -1.40 -6.98
C LEU A 75 3.74 -0.20 -6.16
N ARG A 76 2.56 -0.28 -5.54
CA ARG A 76 2.02 0.75 -4.66
C ARG A 76 1.79 0.18 -3.28
N ILE A 77 2.19 0.94 -2.27
CA ILE A 77 2.13 0.52 -0.88
C ILE A 77 1.33 1.56 -0.11
N PHE A 78 0.29 1.11 0.60
CA PHE A 78 -0.58 1.96 1.39
C PHE A 78 -0.58 1.54 2.85
N ALA A 79 -0.32 2.50 3.74
CA ALA A 79 -0.70 2.43 5.14
C ALA A 79 -2.21 2.68 5.25
N CYS A 80 -2.96 1.70 5.78
CA CYS A 80 -4.41 1.80 5.85
C CYS A 80 -4.99 1.12 7.10
N SER A 81 -6.27 1.37 7.35
CA SER A 81 -7.02 0.69 8.41
C SER A 81 -7.31 -0.77 8.04
N LYS A 82 -7.73 -1.57 9.02
CA LYS A 82 -8.18 -2.96 8.82
C LYS A 82 -9.27 -3.18 7.77
N ASN A 83 -9.95 -2.11 7.36
CA ASN A 83 -10.98 -2.14 6.32
C ASN A 83 -10.50 -1.58 4.98
N GLY A 84 -9.19 -1.31 4.84
CA GLY A 84 -8.57 -0.70 3.67
C GLY A 84 -8.73 0.82 3.55
N GLY A 85 -9.26 1.47 4.59
CA GLY A 85 -9.45 2.91 4.62
C GLY A 85 -8.12 3.66 4.76
N THR A 86 -7.93 4.70 3.96
CA THR A 86 -6.79 5.63 4.03
C THR A 86 -7.26 7.08 3.86
N SER A 87 -6.42 8.00 4.34
CA SER A 87 -6.64 9.45 4.26
C SER A 87 -6.26 10.05 2.90
N SER A 88 -5.39 9.37 2.15
CA SER A 88 -4.84 9.82 0.87
C SER A 88 -5.02 8.77 -0.23
N ILE A 89 -5.23 9.24 -1.46
CA ILE A 89 -5.18 8.39 -2.67
C ILE A 89 -3.74 8.03 -3.06
N SER A 90 -2.76 8.77 -2.55
CA SER A 90 -1.36 8.53 -2.86
C SER A 90 -0.82 7.43 -1.94
N PRO A 91 -0.11 6.43 -2.49
CA PRO A 91 0.57 5.44 -1.67
C PRO A 91 1.69 6.10 -0.84
N VAL A 92 2.05 5.48 0.28
CA VAL A 92 3.19 5.91 1.09
C VAL A 92 4.51 5.63 0.36
N GLN A 93 4.55 4.58 -0.46
CA GLN A 93 5.66 4.29 -1.36
C GLN A 93 5.16 3.78 -2.70
N MET A 94 5.81 4.24 -3.76
CA MET A 94 5.57 3.80 -5.12
C MET A 94 6.90 3.42 -5.77
N ILE A 95 6.97 2.20 -6.28
CA ILE A 95 8.11 1.72 -7.07
C ILE A 95 7.64 1.63 -8.52
N ILE A 96 8.29 2.37 -9.41
CA ILE A 96 7.92 2.47 -10.82
C ILE A 96 8.94 1.71 -11.65
N PHE A 97 8.45 0.84 -12.53
CA PHE A 97 9.23 0.13 -13.51
C PHE A 97 8.92 0.71 -14.88
N SER A 98 9.98 1.04 -15.64
CA SER A 98 9.88 1.62 -16.98
C SER A 98 9.32 0.65 -18.02
N ASP A 99 9.25 -0.64 -17.70
CA ASP A 99 8.75 -1.69 -18.60
C ASP A 99 7.57 -2.46 -18.00
N ASN A 100 6.81 -3.11 -18.87
CA ASN A 100 5.70 -4.01 -18.52
C ASN A 100 6.17 -5.43 -18.17
N ASP A 101 7.32 -5.54 -17.52
CA ASP A 101 7.82 -6.82 -17.06
C ASP A 101 7.02 -7.29 -15.83
N VAL A 102 5.98 -8.09 -16.12
CA VAL A 102 5.11 -8.71 -15.12
C VAL A 102 5.91 -9.60 -14.17
N GLU A 103 6.98 -10.25 -14.63
CA GLU A 103 7.79 -11.12 -13.79
C GLU A 103 8.63 -10.31 -12.82
N GLN A 104 9.26 -9.23 -13.30
CA GLN A 104 10.02 -8.32 -12.46
C GLN A 104 9.15 -7.70 -11.35
N ILE A 105 7.95 -7.20 -11.68
CA ILE A 105 7.07 -6.62 -10.67
C ILE A 105 6.58 -7.68 -9.66
N LEU A 106 6.28 -8.91 -10.09
CA LEU A 106 5.87 -9.98 -9.17
C LEU A 106 7.02 -10.42 -8.25
N ASN A 107 8.25 -10.40 -8.74
CA ASN A 107 9.43 -10.68 -7.93
C ASN A 107 9.66 -9.59 -6.88
N THR A 108 9.57 -8.31 -7.26
CA THR A 108 9.68 -7.20 -6.30
C THR A 108 8.51 -7.19 -5.31
N PHE A 109 7.30 -7.46 -5.78
CA PHE A 109 6.12 -7.64 -4.94
C PHE A 109 6.36 -8.68 -3.85
N LYS A 110 6.92 -9.84 -4.22
CA LYS A 110 7.19 -10.92 -3.27
C LYS A 110 8.25 -10.52 -2.24
N LYS A 111 9.31 -9.82 -2.64
CA LYS A 111 10.34 -9.31 -1.72
C LYS A 111 9.74 -8.37 -0.69
N VAL A 112 9.05 -7.32 -1.15
CA VAL A 112 8.36 -6.33 -0.29
C VAL A 112 7.39 -7.00 0.66
N PHE A 113 6.62 -7.98 0.18
CA PHE A 113 5.68 -8.73 1.02
C PHE A 113 6.37 -9.50 2.16
N GLU A 114 7.47 -10.20 1.86
CA GLU A 114 8.23 -10.92 2.90
C GLU A 114 8.90 -9.95 3.89
N ASP A 115 9.41 -8.82 3.40
CA ASP A 115 10.05 -7.82 4.25
C ASP A 115 9.03 -7.18 5.22
N MET A 116 7.83 -6.83 4.74
CA MET A 116 6.72 -6.38 5.61
C MET A 116 6.27 -7.45 6.60
N LYS A 117 6.20 -8.71 6.17
CA LYS A 117 5.87 -9.83 7.06
C LYS A 117 6.92 -10.03 8.15
N SER A 118 8.17 -9.65 7.87
CA SER A 118 9.28 -9.67 8.82
C SER A 118 9.43 -8.38 9.66
N ASP A 119 8.55 -7.40 9.49
CA ASP A 119 8.57 -6.10 10.20
C ASP A 119 9.86 -5.30 9.94
N LYS A 120 10.31 -5.30 8.66
CA LYS A 120 11.55 -4.66 8.18
C LYS A 120 11.35 -3.82 6.92
N PHE A 121 10.12 -3.39 6.67
CA PHE A 121 9.80 -2.66 5.43
C PHE A 121 10.63 -1.38 5.31
N TRP A 122 10.71 -0.61 6.38
CA TRP A 122 11.46 0.66 6.42
C TRP A 122 12.98 0.50 6.43
N ASP A 123 13.48 -0.69 6.76
CA ASP A 123 14.92 -0.98 6.77
C ASP A 123 15.46 -1.25 5.35
N THR A 124 14.58 -1.37 4.37
CA THR A 124 14.93 -1.82 3.01
C THR A 124 14.70 -0.71 2.00
N ILE A 125 15.70 -0.49 1.12
CA ILE A 125 15.61 0.44 0.00
C ILE A 125 15.24 -0.36 -1.24
N TYR A 126 14.20 0.07 -1.95
CA TYR A 126 13.71 -0.56 -3.18
C TYR A 126 13.71 0.43 -4.34
#